data_AF-A0A9X2LV00-F1
#
_entry.id   AF-A0A9X2LV00-F1
#
_cell.length_a   1.000
_cell.length_b   1.000
_cell.length_c   1.000
_cell.angle_alpha   90.00
_cell.angle_beta   90.00
_cell.angle_gamma   90.00
#
_symmetry.space_group_name_H-M   'P 1'
#
loop_
_entity.id
_entity.type
_entity.pdbx_description
1 polymer ?
#
loop_
_entity_poly.entity_id
_entity_poly.type
_entity_poly.pdbx_seq_one_letter_code
_entity_poly.pdbx_strand_id
1 'polypeptide(L)'
;MPLTTARLAHRAGTLRSVAAGLTVVAAGITLAACGTADASGVKTAGAADSVALPAVHEDDLGGQPDDTRQAARGTVAGGADAGAQGGLRAESGTEENAGACRLDTMSVGVTSVPRPANHLLLEITNQSGVTCRLIGFPLARFDDARSAVPEAADTRPQTVVTLAPGESGYAGLTTSTADAPAADTHKATGLTVSLPGEDSRRAVDLPGDSVEIGDGAEVGYWQSDASDALLW
;
A
#
# COMPACT_ATOMS: atom_id res chain seq x y z
N MET A 1 -50.32 -39.97 -15.26
CA MET A 1 -51.27 -39.45 -14.26
C MET A 1 -50.86 -39.99 -12.90
N PRO A 2 -50.78 -39.22 -11.80
CA PRO A 2 -51.24 -37.85 -11.56
C PRO A 2 -50.11 -36.82 -11.34
N LEU A 3 -50.47 -35.55 -11.55
CA LEU A 3 -49.73 -34.34 -11.18
C LEU A 3 -49.90 -34.09 -9.68
N THR A 4 -48.84 -33.69 -8.98
CA THR A 4 -48.95 -33.14 -7.61
C THR A 4 -48.17 -31.85 -7.53
N THR A 5 -48.88 -30.74 -7.74
CA THR A 5 -48.46 -29.38 -7.47
C THR A 5 -48.43 -29.13 -5.96
N ALA A 6 -47.25 -28.89 -5.40
CA ALA A 6 -47.10 -28.36 -4.04
C ALA A 6 -46.98 -26.83 -4.11
N ARG A 7 -47.98 -26.14 -3.55
CA ARG A 7 -47.95 -24.69 -3.29
C ARG A 7 -47.16 -24.46 -2.00
N LEU A 8 -46.03 -23.74 -2.07
CA LEU A 8 -45.40 -23.20 -0.86
C LEU A 8 -45.83 -21.75 -0.63
N ALA A 9 -46.32 -21.54 0.58
CA ALA A 9 -46.87 -20.29 1.09
C ALA A 9 -45.78 -19.23 1.29
N HIS A 10 -46.04 -18.02 0.82
CA HIS A 10 -45.23 -16.85 1.10
C HIS A 10 -45.51 -16.40 2.55
N ARG A 11 -44.53 -16.56 3.45
CA ARG A 11 -44.54 -15.88 4.74
C ARG A 11 -44.07 -14.44 4.55
N ALA A 12 -45.03 -13.52 4.53
CA ALA A 12 -44.77 -12.10 4.68
C ALA A 12 -44.27 -11.81 6.10
N GLY A 13 -42.99 -11.46 6.23
CA GLY A 13 -42.41 -10.93 7.47
C GLY A 13 -42.65 -9.43 7.54
N THR A 14 -43.44 -9.00 8.51
CA THR A 14 -43.76 -7.59 8.79
C THR A 14 -42.55 -6.85 9.34
N LEU A 15 -42.20 -5.75 8.67
CA LEU A 15 -41.20 -4.77 9.07
C LEU A 15 -41.61 -4.09 10.39
N ARG A 16 -40.72 -4.06 11.37
CA ARG A 16 -40.79 -3.17 12.53
C ARG A 16 -39.65 -2.17 12.44
N SER A 17 -39.95 -1.02 11.86
CA SER A 17 -39.08 0.16 11.84
C SER A 17 -39.13 0.84 13.20
N VAL A 18 -38.01 0.88 13.92
CA VAL A 18 -37.84 1.73 15.11
C VAL A 18 -37.07 2.96 14.67
N ALA A 19 -37.76 4.09 14.58
CA ALA A 19 -37.16 5.40 14.36
C ALA A 19 -36.61 5.90 15.70
N ALA A 20 -35.27 5.97 15.82
CA ALA A 20 -34.61 6.69 16.89
C ALA A 20 -34.08 8.02 16.32
N GLY A 21 -34.64 9.12 16.81
CA GLY A 21 -34.23 10.48 16.43
C GLY A 21 -32.85 10.83 16.96
N LEU A 22 -32.03 11.43 16.11
CA LEU A 22 -30.76 12.05 16.47
C LEU A 22 -30.87 13.56 16.25
N THR A 23 -30.78 14.30 17.35
CA THR A 23 -30.70 15.75 17.42
C THR A 23 -29.35 16.22 16.87
N VAL A 24 -29.36 16.96 15.76
CA VAL A 24 -28.18 17.63 15.22
C VAL A 24 -27.98 18.95 15.99
N VAL A 25 -26.92 19.03 16.78
CA VAL A 25 -26.41 20.30 17.31
C VAL A 25 -25.44 20.86 16.27
N ALA A 26 -25.86 21.92 15.57
CA ALA A 26 -25.00 22.69 14.69
C ALA A 26 -24.09 23.60 15.54
N ALA A 27 -22.82 23.23 15.69
CA ALA A 27 -21.80 24.15 16.19
C ALA A 27 -21.21 24.90 14.99
N GLY A 28 -21.56 26.18 14.88
CA GLY A 28 -20.99 27.08 13.88
C GLY A 28 -19.51 27.34 14.15
N ILE A 29 -18.67 27.13 13.14
CA ILE A 29 -17.29 27.59 13.14
C ILE A 29 -17.32 29.04 12.66
N THR A 30 -17.10 29.97 13.59
CA THR A 30 -16.92 31.39 13.32
C THR A 30 -15.60 31.61 12.59
N LEU A 31 -15.67 32.18 11.39
CA LEU A 31 -14.52 32.64 10.61
C LEU A 31 -13.96 33.92 11.25
N ALA A 32 -12.86 33.82 11.99
CA ALA A 32 -12.13 34.97 12.49
C ALA A 32 -11.16 35.47 11.40
N ALA A 33 -11.59 36.51 10.68
CA ALA A 33 -10.72 37.37 9.88
C ALA A 33 -10.44 38.65 10.67
N CYS A 34 -9.17 38.89 11.01
CA CYS A 34 -8.51 40.15 11.39
C CYS A 34 -7.14 39.79 12.02
N GLY A 35 -5.99 40.40 11.74
CA GLY A 35 -5.60 41.52 10.89
C GLY A 35 -4.08 41.41 10.63
N THR A 36 -3.60 41.87 9.48
CA THR A 36 -2.81 43.12 9.32
C THR A 36 -1.64 43.30 10.29
N ALA A 37 -0.43 42.99 9.81
CA ALA A 37 0.77 43.80 10.07
C ALA A 37 1.84 43.51 8.99
N ASP A 38 2.16 44.58 8.26
CA ASP A 38 3.47 44.95 7.70
C ASP A 38 4.19 43.99 6.73
N ALA A 39 4.00 44.24 5.44
CA ALA A 39 5.06 44.05 4.46
C ALA A 39 5.13 45.29 3.56
N SER A 40 6.14 46.12 3.84
CA SER A 40 6.54 47.28 3.04
C SER A 40 6.70 46.89 1.57
N GLY A 41 6.08 47.69 0.70
CA GLY A 41 6.28 47.60 -0.73
C GLY A 41 7.67 48.05 -1.16
N VAL A 42 8.19 47.40 -2.20
CA VAL A 42 8.81 48.12 -3.31
C VAL A 42 8.52 47.35 -4.60
N LYS A 43 7.94 48.07 -5.56
CA LYS A 43 7.88 47.67 -6.97
C LYS A 43 9.00 48.43 -7.67
N THR A 44 9.85 47.74 -8.38
CA THR A 44 10.51 48.32 -9.57
C THR A 44 10.77 47.21 -10.58
N ALA A 45 10.08 47.34 -11.71
CA ALA A 45 10.32 46.60 -12.93
C ALA A 45 11.60 47.13 -13.59
N GLY A 46 12.32 46.27 -14.32
CA GLY A 46 13.36 46.74 -15.23
C GLY A 46 14.34 45.67 -15.71
N ALA A 47 14.14 45.29 -16.97
CA ALA A 47 15.14 44.94 -17.98
C ALA A 47 15.97 43.64 -17.88
N ALA A 48 15.87 42.88 -18.98
CA ALA A 48 16.83 41.89 -19.44
C ALA A 48 18.17 42.55 -19.77
N ASP A 49 19.29 41.83 -19.56
CA ASP A 49 20.19 41.42 -20.64
C ASP A 49 21.30 40.48 -20.13
N SER A 50 22.00 39.90 -21.10
CA SER A 50 22.72 38.63 -21.07
C SER A 50 24.19 38.71 -20.61
N VAL A 51 24.78 37.52 -20.39
CA VAL A 51 26.23 37.14 -20.48
C VAL A 51 27.14 37.42 -19.26
N ALA A 52 27.65 36.33 -18.64
CA ALA A 52 29.07 35.92 -18.70
C ALA A 52 29.39 34.78 -17.71
N LEU A 53 30.15 33.79 -18.20
CA LEU A 53 30.75 32.65 -17.47
C LEU A 53 31.82 33.11 -16.44
N PRO A 54 32.25 32.22 -15.54
CA PRO A 54 33.64 31.77 -15.68
C PRO A 54 33.85 30.25 -15.52
N ALA A 55 35.06 29.86 -15.88
CA ALA A 55 35.55 28.52 -16.16
C ALA A 55 36.50 27.97 -15.07
N VAL A 56 36.77 26.65 -15.19
CA VAL A 56 37.95 25.83 -14.77
C VAL A 56 38.29 25.70 -13.27
N HIS A 57 38.18 24.51 -12.66
CA HIS A 57 39.14 23.38 -12.57
C HIS A 57 40.50 23.75 -11.97
N GLU A 58 40.89 23.12 -10.85
CA GLU A 58 42.08 22.26 -10.73
C GLU A 58 41.94 21.26 -9.55
N ASP A 59 42.30 20.02 -9.85
CA ASP A 59 42.50 18.83 -9.01
C ASP A 59 43.84 18.96 -8.26
N ASP A 60 43.95 18.46 -7.02
CA ASP A 60 45.25 18.15 -6.43
C ASP A 60 45.18 16.82 -5.64
N LEU A 61 46.00 15.88 -6.10
CA LEU A 61 46.17 14.53 -5.59
C LEU A 61 47.35 14.47 -4.62
N GLY A 62 47.11 13.83 -3.47
CA GLY A 62 48.00 12.74 -3.02
C GLY A 62 48.78 12.97 -1.72
N GLY A 63 48.96 11.86 -0.99
CA GLY A 63 50.10 11.68 -0.09
C GLY A 63 49.79 11.09 1.29
N GLN A 64 49.76 9.76 1.38
CA GLN A 64 50.07 9.00 2.61
C GLN A 64 51.59 8.74 2.65
N PRO A 65 52.23 8.64 3.83
CA PRO A 65 52.58 7.30 4.37
C PRO A 65 52.51 7.14 5.91
N ASP A 66 52.61 5.86 6.28
CA ASP A 66 52.64 5.16 7.57
C ASP A 66 53.23 5.85 8.82
N ASP A 67 52.69 5.45 9.99
CA ASP A 67 53.55 5.03 11.10
C ASP A 67 52.91 3.97 12.02
N THR A 68 53.69 2.93 12.28
CA THR A 68 53.44 1.81 13.20
C THR A 68 53.45 2.22 14.69
N ARG A 69 52.62 1.58 15.54
CA ARG A 69 53.04 0.91 16.81
C ARG A 69 51.90 0.35 17.69
N GLN A 70 52.11 -0.91 18.06
CA GLN A 70 51.98 -1.48 19.41
C GLN A 70 50.71 -2.25 19.80
N ALA A 71 50.95 -3.55 19.99
CA ALA A 71 50.10 -4.53 20.65
C ALA A 71 49.86 -4.24 22.14
N ALA A 72 48.68 -4.62 22.63
CA ALA A 72 48.49 -5.07 24.00
C ALA A 72 47.53 -6.26 24.03
N ARG A 73 48.09 -7.43 24.38
CA ARG A 73 47.36 -8.61 24.82
C ARG A 73 46.72 -8.32 26.17
N GLY A 74 45.45 -8.69 26.33
CA GLY A 74 44.75 -8.71 27.62
C GLY A 74 43.85 -9.93 27.69
N THR A 75 44.42 -11.06 28.10
CA THR A 75 43.70 -12.26 28.50
C THR A 75 43.15 -12.05 29.91
N VAL A 76 41.84 -12.15 30.12
CA VAL A 76 41.27 -12.57 31.41
C VAL A 76 40.15 -13.56 31.13
N ALA A 77 40.29 -14.72 31.75
CA ALA A 77 39.36 -15.83 31.73
C ALA A 77 38.27 -15.68 32.80
N GLY A 78 37.16 -16.38 32.59
CA GLY A 78 36.39 -17.01 33.67
C GLY A 78 35.05 -16.34 34.01
N GLY A 79 33.98 -17.12 33.89
CA GLY A 79 32.68 -16.80 34.49
C GLY A 79 31.51 -17.42 33.73
N ALA A 80 31.30 -18.72 33.88
CA ALA A 80 29.99 -19.30 33.65
C ALA A 80 29.09 -18.94 34.83
N ASP A 81 27.88 -18.44 34.57
CA ASP A 81 26.70 -18.77 35.38
C ASP A 81 25.41 -18.39 34.65
N ALA A 82 24.43 -19.28 34.79
CA ALA A 82 23.10 -19.19 34.21
C ALA A 82 22.22 -18.19 34.96
N GLY A 83 21.31 -17.52 34.24
CA GLY A 83 20.29 -16.68 34.84
C GLY A 83 19.40 -16.01 33.81
N ALA A 84 18.26 -16.64 33.53
CA ALA A 84 17.19 -16.09 32.71
C ALA A 84 16.71 -14.75 33.27
N GLN A 85 16.59 -13.71 32.44
CA GLN A 85 15.53 -12.68 32.49
C GLN A 85 15.27 -12.13 31.09
N GLY A 86 13.98 -11.96 30.80
CA GLY A 86 13.45 -11.57 29.50
C GLY A 86 13.98 -10.24 29.00
N GLY A 87 14.29 -10.23 27.71
CA GLY A 87 14.32 -9.05 26.90
C GLY A 87 13.80 -9.47 25.53
N LEU A 88 12.62 -9.00 25.16
CA LEU A 88 12.26 -8.87 23.76
C LEU A 88 13.27 -7.88 23.17
N ARG A 89 14.41 -8.42 22.75
CA ARG A 89 15.27 -7.72 21.81
C ARG A 89 14.53 -7.84 20.50
N ALA A 90 13.93 -6.74 20.06
CA ALA A 90 13.78 -6.53 18.63
C ALA A 90 15.21 -6.58 18.09
N GLU A 91 15.63 -7.76 17.66
CA GLU A 91 16.76 -7.89 16.77
C GLU A 91 16.32 -7.13 15.53
N SER A 92 16.82 -5.90 15.39
CA SER A 92 16.95 -5.23 14.12
C SER A 92 17.87 -6.10 13.27
N GLY A 93 17.29 -7.19 12.76
CA GLY A 93 17.92 -8.06 11.81
C GLY A 93 18.29 -7.19 10.63
N THR A 94 19.59 -7.16 10.35
CA THR A 94 20.19 -6.52 9.19
C THR A 94 19.32 -6.79 7.97
N GLU A 95 18.89 -5.73 7.29
CA GLU A 95 17.92 -5.73 6.18
C GLU A 95 18.26 -6.76 5.06
N GLU A 96 19.49 -7.27 5.03
CA GLU A 96 20.00 -8.26 4.09
C GLU A 96 19.36 -9.66 4.16
N ASN A 97 18.59 -10.03 5.20
CA ASN A 97 18.02 -11.39 5.32
C ASN A 97 16.48 -11.47 5.50
N ALA A 98 15.75 -10.41 5.16
CA ALA A 98 14.29 -10.44 5.24
C ALA A 98 13.68 -11.53 4.32
N GLY A 99 12.94 -12.46 4.93
CA GLY A 99 12.20 -13.51 4.21
C GLY A 99 11.00 -12.96 3.42
N ALA A 100 10.33 -13.80 2.63
CA ALA A 100 9.10 -13.40 1.94
C ALA A 100 7.96 -13.15 2.95
N CYS A 101 7.13 -12.13 2.69
CA CYS A 101 5.92 -11.88 3.46
C CYS A 101 4.94 -13.06 3.32
N ARG A 102 4.25 -13.39 4.42
CA ARG A 102 3.31 -14.51 4.51
C ARG A 102 1.89 -13.99 4.73
N LEU A 103 0.93 -14.39 3.90
CA LEU A 103 -0.42 -13.79 3.93
C LEU A 103 -1.20 -14.01 5.25
N ASP A 104 -0.88 -15.07 6.00
CA ASP A 104 -1.51 -15.36 7.30
C ASP A 104 -1.13 -14.36 8.39
N THR A 105 0.01 -13.67 8.25
CA THR A 105 0.47 -12.62 9.16
C THR A 105 0.28 -11.20 8.60
N MET A 106 -0.64 -11.04 7.64
CA MET A 106 -0.89 -9.76 6.96
C MET A 106 -2.37 -9.37 7.11
N SER A 107 -2.63 -8.05 7.17
CA SER A 107 -3.96 -7.52 6.88
C SER A 107 -4.00 -7.05 5.43
N VAL A 108 -5.12 -7.30 4.75
CA VAL A 108 -5.33 -6.87 3.37
C VAL A 108 -6.65 -6.12 3.28
N GLY A 109 -6.63 -4.97 2.61
CA GLY A 109 -7.81 -4.16 2.33
C GLY A 109 -7.83 -3.71 0.87
N VAL A 110 -9.02 -3.36 0.39
CA VAL A 110 -9.22 -2.75 -0.93
C VAL A 110 -10.06 -1.50 -0.77
N THR A 111 -9.68 -0.44 -1.47
CA THR A 111 -10.43 0.83 -1.49
C THR A 111 -10.66 1.30 -2.92
N SER A 112 -11.75 2.02 -3.16
CA SER A 112 -11.94 2.75 -4.40
C SER A 112 -11.13 4.04 -4.38
N VAL A 113 -10.55 4.39 -5.52
CA VAL A 113 -9.85 5.66 -5.70
C VAL A 113 -10.60 6.55 -6.69
N PRO A 114 -10.62 7.87 -6.47
CA PRO A 114 -11.34 8.78 -7.37
C PRO A 114 -10.62 8.97 -8.71
N ARG A 115 -9.29 8.82 -8.72
CA ARG A 115 -8.43 8.85 -9.91
C ARG A 115 -7.22 7.93 -9.68
N PRO A 116 -6.72 7.26 -10.73
CA PRO A 116 -7.32 7.11 -12.06
C PRO A 116 -8.70 6.41 -12.03
N ALA A 117 -9.48 6.55 -13.10
CA ALA A 117 -10.80 5.91 -13.19
C ALA A 117 -10.66 4.39 -13.32
N ASN A 118 -11.69 3.63 -12.96
CA ASN A 118 -11.69 2.17 -13.03
C ASN A 118 -10.55 1.51 -12.24
N HIS A 119 -10.10 2.15 -11.16
CA HIS A 119 -9.04 1.64 -10.31
C HIS A 119 -9.52 1.36 -8.89
N LEU A 120 -8.96 0.30 -8.33
CA LEU A 120 -8.97 -0.02 -6.91
C LEU A 120 -7.53 0.04 -6.39
N LEU A 121 -7.38 0.40 -5.13
CA LEU A 121 -6.11 0.33 -4.42
C LEU A 121 -6.16 -0.82 -3.42
N LEU A 122 -5.29 -1.80 -3.62
CA LEU A 122 -5.02 -2.84 -2.64
C LEU A 122 -3.95 -2.34 -1.68
N GLU A 123 -4.20 -2.54 -0.39
CA GLU A 123 -3.24 -2.31 0.68
C GLU A 123 -2.98 -3.62 1.42
N ILE A 124 -1.72 -3.93 1.66
CA ILE A 124 -1.30 -5.05 2.50
C ILE A 124 -0.36 -4.55 3.59
N THR A 125 -0.69 -4.81 4.86
CA THR A 125 0.10 -4.35 6.00
C THR A 125 0.72 -5.53 6.73
N ASN A 126 2.01 -5.40 7.05
CA ASN A 126 2.74 -6.38 7.83
C ASN A 126 2.31 -6.34 9.30
N GLN A 127 1.51 -7.33 9.71
CA GLN A 127 1.06 -7.48 11.10
C GLN A 127 1.98 -8.41 11.91
N SER A 128 3.07 -8.87 11.30
CA SER A 128 4.07 -9.70 11.99
C SER A 128 5.03 -8.84 12.83
N GLY A 129 5.80 -9.48 13.71
CA GLY A 129 6.86 -8.82 14.48
C GLY A 129 8.22 -8.77 13.78
N VAL A 130 8.30 -9.14 12.49
CA VAL A 130 9.56 -9.20 11.73
C VAL A 130 9.44 -8.51 10.38
N THR A 131 10.56 -7.97 9.88
CA THR A 131 10.63 -7.42 8.52
C THR A 131 10.51 -8.53 7.48
N CYS A 132 9.75 -8.28 6.42
CA CYS A 132 9.57 -9.22 5.30
C CYS A 132 9.58 -8.50 3.94
N ARG A 133 9.73 -9.27 2.86
CA ARG A 133 9.73 -8.80 1.48
C ARG A 133 8.46 -9.18 0.75
N LEU A 134 7.81 -8.21 0.16
CA LEU A 134 6.58 -8.36 -0.58
C LEU A 134 6.90 -8.55 -2.07
N ILE A 135 6.88 -9.81 -2.52
CA ILE A 135 7.46 -10.21 -3.80
C ILE A 135 6.40 -10.19 -4.91
N GLY A 136 6.72 -9.54 -6.02
CA GLY A 136 5.92 -9.59 -7.25
C GLY A 136 4.66 -8.73 -7.18
N PHE A 137 3.52 -9.35 -7.48
CA PHE A 137 2.20 -8.72 -7.55
C PHE A 137 1.16 -9.60 -6.83
N PRO A 138 0.02 -9.05 -6.37
CA PRO A 138 -1.03 -9.85 -5.79
C PRO A 138 -1.69 -10.75 -6.85
N LEU A 139 -1.90 -12.01 -6.50
CA LEU A 139 -2.77 -12.90 -7.28
C LEU A 139 -4.22 -12.61 -6.90
N ALA A 140 -4.83 -11.67 -7.62
CA ALA A 140 -6.20 -11.21 -7.43
C ALA A 140 -7.19 -12.04 -8.27
N ARG A 141 -8.32 -12.41 -7.68
CA ARG A 141 -9.40 -13.14 -8.36
C ARG A 141 -10.76 -12.62 -7.91
N PHE A 142 -11.57 -12.18 -8.88
CA PHE A 142 -12.95 -11.80 -8.64
C PHE A 142 -13.86 -13.04 -8.62
N ASP A 143 -14.72 -13.13 -7.62
CA ASP A 143 -15.67 -14.22 -7.39
C ASP A 143 -15.04 -15.61 -7.69
N ASP A 144 -15.73 -16.44 -8.48
CA ASP A 144 -15.30 -17.77 -8.91
C ASP A 144 -14.62 -17.75 -10.31
N ALA A 145 -14.02 -16.62 -10.69
CA ALA A 145 -13.31 -16.53 -11.97
C ALA A 145 -12.26 -17.65 -12.12
N ARG A 146 -12.18 -18.24 -13.31
CA ARG A 146 -11.29 -19.39 -13.58
C ARG A 146 -9.81 -19.02 -13.43
N SER A 147 -9.46 -17.80 -13.76
CA SER A 147 -8.09 -17.28 -13.74
C SER A 147 -7.98 -16.09 -12.80
N ALA A 148 -6.76 -15.84 -12.29
CA ALA A 148 -6.45 -14.57 -11.64
C ALA A 148 -6.41 -13.45 -12.70
N VAL A 149 -6.56 -12.22 -12.22
CA VAL A 149 -6.35 -11.01 -13.02
C VAL A 149 -4.89 -10.98 -13.50
N PRO A 150 -4.63 -10.76 -14.81
CA PRO A 150 -3.28 -10.64 -15.36
C PRO A 150 -2.49 -9.48 -14.76
N GLU A 151 -1.16 -9.56 -14.78
CA GLU A 151 -0.30 -8.49 -14.31
C GLU A 151 -0.15 -7.34 -15.32
N ALA A 152 -0.09 -6.11 -14.81
CA ALA A 152 0.39 -4.95 -15.55
C ALA A 152 1.93 -4.93 -15.52
N ALA A 153 2.55 -5.56 -16.52
CA ALA A 153 3.99 -5.85 -16.53
C ALA A 153 4.90 -4.61 -16.41
N ASP A 154 4.43 -3.45 -16.90
CA ASP A 154 5.18 -2.19 -16.91
C ASP A 154 5.27 -1.52 -15.52
N THR A 155 4.55 -2.06 -14.52
CA THR A 155 4.53 -1.51 -13.15
C THR A 155 5.60 -2.12 -12.24
N ARG A 156 6.46 -3.00 -12.75
CA ARG A 156 7.51 -3.68 -11.95
C ARG A 156 8.44 -2.67 -11.27
N PRO A 157 8.58 -2.70 -9.94
CA PRO A 157 9.51 -1.82 -9.25
C PRO A 157 10.96 -2.21 -9.52
N GLN A 158 11.86 -1.24 -9.40
CA GLN A 158 13.31 -1.48 -9.49
C GLN A 158 13.82 -2.38 -8.36
N THR A 159 13.19 -2.28 -7.18
CA THR A 159 13.55 -3.02 -5.97
C THR A 159 12.30 -3.63 -5.35
N VAL A 160 12.44 -4.84 -4.80
CA VAL A 160 11.35 -5.50 -4.07
C VAL A 160 10.98 -4.68 -2.83
N VAL A 161 9.67 -4.48 -2.63
CA VAL A 161 9.13 -3.80 -1.45
C VAL A 161 9.47 -4.59 -0.19
N THR A 162 10.04 -3.92 0.80
CA THR A 162 10.37 -4.49 2.11
C THR A 162 9.50 -3.79 3.14
N LEU A 163 8.81 -4.56 3.99
CA LEU A 163 7.88 -4.07 5.00
C LEU A 163 8.41 -4.43 6.39
N ALA A 164 8.76 -3.42 7.18
CA ALA A 164 8.94 -3.55 8.61
C ALA A 164 7.58 -3.85 9.31
N PRO A 165 7.59 -4.27 10.59
CA PRO A 165 6.36 -4.42 11.35
C PRO A 165 5.50 -3.15 11.35
N GLY A 166 4.25 -3.28 10.90
CA GLY A 166 3.29 -2.18 10.80
C GLY A 166 3.34 -1.38 9.50
N GLU A 167 4.31 -1.63 8.61
CA GLU A 167 4.36 -0.96 7.30
C GLU A 167 3.41 -1.60 6.28
N SER A 168 2.97 -0.78 5.32
CA SER A 168 2.06 -1.16 4.24
C SER A 168 2.76 -1.13 2.89
N GLY A 169 2.37 -2.06 2.02
CA GLY A 169 2.62 -2.02 0.58
C GLY A 169 1.31 -1.91 -0.20
N TYR A 170 1.41 -1.44 -1.45
CA TYR A 170 0.25 -1.04 -2.25
C TYR A 170 0.30 -1.62 -3.66
N ALA A 171 -0.84 -1.98 -4.22
CA ALA A 171 -0.94 -2.37 -5.63
C ALA A 171 -2.21 -1.78 -6.25
N GLY A 172 -2.09 -1.26 -7.46
CA GLY A 172 -3.24 -0.87 -8.28
C GLY A 172 -3.92 -2.10 -8.86
N LEU A 173 -5.23 -2.05 -9.01
CA LEU A 173 -6.02 -3.05 -9.73
C LEU A 173 -7.01 -2.31 -10.62
N THR A 174 -6.84 -2.43 -11.94
CA THR A 174 -7.83 -1.92 -12.88
C THR A 174 -9.01 -2.89 -12.92
N THR A 175 -10.21 -2.33 -13.05
CA THR A 175 -11.43 -3.13 -13.22
C THR A 175 -11.80 -3.29 -14.69
N SER A 176 -11.29 -2.44 -15.57
CA SER A 176 -11.49 -2.47 -17.02
C SER A 176 -10.56 -1.48 -17.72
N THR A 177 -10.42 -1.60 -19.04
CA THR A 177 -9.84 -0.52 -19.85
C THR A 177 -10.68 0.76 -19.78
N ALA A 178 -10.06 1.93 -20.00
CA ALA A 178 -10.76 3.21 -19.91
C ALA A 178 -11.94 3.36 -20.89
N ASP A 179 -11.87 2.69 -22.05
CA ASP A 179 -12.87 2.76 -23.12
C ASP A 179 -13.81 1.54 -23.15
N ALA A 180 -13.78 0.68 -22.12
CA ALA A 180 -14.62 -0.50 -22.05
C ALA A 180 -16.12 -0.13 -22.06
N PRO A 181 -16.93 -0.70 -22.97
CA PRO A 181 -18.37 -0.45 -22.98
C PRO A 181 -19.04 -1.01 -21.72
N ALA A 182 -19.98 -0.27 -21.13
CA ALA A 182 -20.74 -0.74 -19.96
C ALA A 182 -21.58 -2.01 -20.23
N ALA A 183 -21.86 -2.34 -21.50
CA ALA A 183 -22.54 -3.57 -21.86
C ALA A 183 -21.65 -4.82 -21.72
N ASP A 184 -20.33 -4.63 -21.70
CA ASP A 184 -19.32 -5.68 -21.62
C ASP A 184 -18.73 -5.80 -20.21
N THR A 185 -19.29 -5.09 -19.23
CA THR A 185 -18.94 -5.25 -17.82
C THR A 185 -19.88 -6.24 -17.12
N HIS A 186 -19.38 -6.85 -16.05
CA HIS A 186 -20.16 -7.63 -15.12
C HIS A 186 -19.85 -7.19 -13.70
N LYS A 187 -20.86 -7.27 -12.85
CA LYS A 187 -20.73 -6.97 -11.43
C LYS A 187 -20.04 -8.12 -10.69
N ALA A 188 -18.92 -7.82 -10.04
CA ALA A 188 -18.24 -8.72 -9.11
C ALA A 188 -18.60 -8.37 -7.66
N THR A 189 -18.71 -9.38 -6.79
CA THR A 189 -19.13 -9.20 -5.38
C THR A 189 -18.11 -9.66 -4.34
N GLY A 190 -17.08 -10.38 -4.76
CA GLY A 190 -15.98 -10.80 -3.92
C GLY A 190 -14.65 -10.66 -4.63
N LEU A 191 -13.60 -10.38 -3.85
CA LEU A 191 -12.22 -10.43 -4.29
C LEU A 191 -11.44 -11.35 -3.37
N THR A 192 -10.72 -12.30 -3.96
CA THR A 192 -9.75 -13.13 -3.25
C THR A 192 -8.35 -12.72 -3.65
N VAL A 193 -7.48 -12.52 -2.67
CA VAL A 193 -6.06 -12.17 -2.85
C VAL A 193 -5.19 -13.31 -2.32
N SER A 194 -4.11 -13.61 -3.05
CA SER A 194 -3.01 -14.48 -2.61
C SER A 194 -1.66 -13.86 -2.93
N LEU A 195 -0.62 -14.27 -2.23
CA LEU A 195 0.76 -13.93 -2.57
C LEU A 195 1.36 -15.03 -3.47
N PRO A 196 2.27 -14.67 -4.40
CA PRO A 196 2.91 -15.65 -5.27
C PRO A 196 3.65 -16.74 -4.49
N GLY A 197 3.46 -18.00 -4.89
CA GLY A 197 4.11 -19.15 -4.24
C GLY A 197 3.47 -19.57 -2.92
N GLU A 198 2.30 -19.03 -2.57
CA GLU A 198 1.54 -19.43 -1.40
C GLU A 198 0.20 -20.09 -1.77
N ASP A 199 -0.22 -21.07 -0.97
CA ASP A 199 -1.56 -21.66 -1.07
C ASP A 199 -2.62 -20.84 -0.31
N SER A 200 -2.18 -20.01 0.64
CA SER A 200 -3.04 -19.13 1.44
C SER A 200 -3.72 -18.08 0.56
N ARG A 201 -5.01 -17.91 0.82
CA ARG A 201 -5.87 -16.93 0.15
C ARG A 201 -6.68 -16.18 1.20
N ARG A 202 -6.95 -14.91 0.92
CA ARG A 202 -7.74 -14.02 1.78
C ARG A 202 -8.87 -13.41 0.96
N ALA A 203 -10.11 -13.60 1.41
CA ALA A 203 -11.23 -12.84 0.92
C ALA A 203 -11.12 -11.40 1.45
N VAL A 204 -11.37 -10.42 0.57
CA VAL A 204 -11.32 -9.00 0.88
C VAL A 204 -12.64 -8.38 0.45
N ASP A 205 -13.21 -7.56 1.32
CA ASP A 205 -14.44 -6.86 1.04
C ASP A 205 -14.21 -5.84 -0.08
N LEU A 206 -15.13 -5.81 -1.04
CA LEU A 206 -15.10 -4.82 -2.11
C LEU A 206 -15.72 -3.50 -1.61
N PRO A 207 -15.18 -2.35 -2.04
CA PRO A 207 -15.79 -1.06 -1.74
C PRO A 207 -17.21 -1.00 -2.31
N GLY A 208 -18.19 -0.63 -1.48
CA GLY A 208 -19.59 -0.56 -1.88
C GLY A 208 -20.23 -1.93 -2.18
N ASP A 209 -19.69 -3.02 -1.62
CA ASP A 209 -20.15 -4.41 -1.73
C ASP A 209 -20.02 -5.04 -3.14
N SER A 210 -19.65 -4.26 -4.16
CA SER A 210 -19.44 -4.75 -5.52
C SER A 210 -18.72 -3.76 -6.41
N VAL A 211 -18.10 -4.26 -7.47
CA VAL A 211 -17.44 -3.45 -8.50
C VAL A 211 -17.81 -3.95 -9.90
N GLU A 212 -17.83 -3.05 -10.89
CA GLU A 212 -18.01 -3.44 -12.29
C GLU A 212 -16.67 -3.82 -12.91
N ILE A 213 -16.57 -5.06 -13.41
CA ILE A 213 -15.39 -5.62 -14.06
C ILE A 213 -15.66 -5.79 -15.55
N GLY A 214 -14.82 -5.20 -16.39
CA GLY A 214 -14.83 -5.36 -17.84
C GLY A 214 -13.56 -5.99 -18.38
N ASP A 215 -13.45 -6.02 -19.70
CA ASP A 215 -12.26 -6.50 -20.38
C ASP A 215 -11.02 -5.62 -20.08
N GLY A 216 -9.86 -6.28 -20.02
CA GLY A 216 -8.57 -5.65 -19.77
C GLY A 216 -8.34 -5.19 -18.33
N ALA A 217 -9.00 -5.82 -17.36
CA ALA A 217 -8.60 -5.73 -15.96
C ALA A 217 -7.18 -6.30 -15.78
N GLU A 218 -6.35 -5.58 -15.05
CA GLU A 218 -4.94 -5.89 -14.78
C GLU A 218 -4.60 -5.53 -13.32
N VAL A 219 -3.56 -6.17 -12.78
CA VAL A 219 -3.07 -5.92 -11.43
C VAL A 219 -1.61 -5.49 -11.44
N GLY A 220 -1.30 -4.41 -10.74
CA GLY A 220 0.05 -3.86 -10.65
C GLY A 220 0.95 -4.64 -9.69
N TYR A 221 2.26 -4.46 -9.85
CA TYR A 221 3.24 -4.91 -8.87
C TYR A 221 3.12 -4.12 -7.57
N TRP A 222 3.56 -4.75 -6.48
CA TRP A 222 3.61 -4.09 -5.18
C TRP A 222 4.57 -2.90 -5.21
N GLN A 223 4.10 -1.78 -4.65
CA GLN A 223 4.84 -0.53 -4.45
C GLN A 223 4.88 -0.19 -2.96
N SER A 224 5.90 0.56 -2.55
CA SER A 224 5.97 1.12 -1.19
C SER A 224 4.99 2.28 -0.99
N ASP A 225 4.63 2.97 -2.07
CA ASP A 225 3.80 4.16 -2.06
C ASP A 225 2.48 3.95 -2.81
N ALA A 226 1.37 4.36 -2.20
CA ALA A 226 0.04 4.25 -2.79
C ALA A 226 -0.10 5.06 -4.09
N SER A 227 0.57 6.21 -4.18
CA SER A 227 0.55 7.04 -5.39
C SER A 227 1.22 6.33 -6.57
N ASP A 228 2.35 5.68 -6.34
CA ASP A 228 3.10 4.95 -7.37
C ASP A 228 2.31 3.74 -7.89
N ALA A 229 1.54 3.09 -7.01
CA ALA A 229 0.65 2.01 -7.37
C ALA A 229 -0.48 2.43 -8.33
N LEU A 230 -0.72 3.73 -8.49
CA LEU A 230 -1.83 4.33 -9.26
C LEU A 230 -1.37 5.24 -10.41
N LEU A 231 -0.09 5.16 -10.82
CA LEU A 231 0.46 5.99 -11.90
C LEU A 231 0.13 5.53 -13.33
N TRP A 232 -0.61 4.44 -13.49
CA TRP A 232 -0.86 3.77 -14.75
C TRP A 232 -2.35 3.71 -15.10
#